data_AF-A0A645HKJ8-F1
#
_entry.id   AF-A0A645HKJ8-F1
#
_cell.length_a   1.000
_cell.length_b   1.000
_cell.length_c   1.000
_cell.angle_alpha   90.00
_cell.angle_beta   90.00
_cell.angle_gamma   90.00
#
_symmetry.space_group_name_H-M   'P 1'
#
loop_
_entity.id
_entity.type
_entity.pdbx_description
1 polymer ?
#
loop_
_entity_poly.entity_id
_entity_poly.type
_entity_poly.pdbx_seq_one_letter_code
_entity_poly.pdbx_strand_id
1 'polypeptide(L)' 'MTAEEYWKALCVKNPALTERETVTIRVSGLKAMIKQAHGKGYEHCREVTERIRKNLAAGGNPLDGLFK' A
#
# COMPACT_ATOMS: atom_id res chain seq x y z
N MET A 1 21.26 18.47 27.02
CA MET A 1 19.87 18.25 26.58
C MET A 1 19.89 17.94 25.10
N THR A 2 19.58 16.71 24.74
CA THR A 2 19.53 16.26 23.34
C THR A 2 18.18 16.64 22.70
N ALA A 3 18.11 16.60 21.37
CA ALA A 3 16.85 16.85 20.65
C ALA A 3 15.74 15.89 21.07
N GLU A 4 16.09 14.64 21.39
CA GLU A 4 15.16 13.62 21.84
C GLU A 4 14.64 13.89 23.27
N GLU A 5 15.51 14.35 24.17
CA GLU A 5 15.13 14.77 25.53
C GLU A 5 14.23 16.01 25.51
N TYR A 6 14.51 16.97 24.62
CA TYR A 6 13.69 18.15 24.43
C TYR A 6 12.30 17.80 23.87
N TRP A 7 12.22 16.89 22.89
CA TRP A 7 10.95 16.43 22.33
C TRP A 7 10.09 15.72 23.37
N LYS A 8 10.68 14.80 24.15
CA LYS A 8 9.98 14.12 25.25
C LYS A 8 9.43 15.12 26.28
N ALA A 9 10.21 16.14 26.64
CA ALA A 9 9.76 17.19 27.56
C ALA A 9 8.60 18.03 26.99
N LEU A 10 8.56 18.26 25.68
CA LEU A 10 7.48 18.99 25.00
C LEU A 10 6.19 18.15 24.94
N CYS A 11 6.31 16.87 24.62
CA CYS A 11 5.22 15.91 24.54
C CYS A 11 4.56 15.65 25.91
N VAL A 12 5.34 15.66 27.00
CA VAL A 12 4.81 15.60 28.39
C VAL A 12 3.97 16.83 28.72
N LYS A 13 4.36 18.02 28.23
CA LYS A 13 3.61 19.27 28.44
C LYS A 13 2.39 19.40 27.52
N ASN A 14 2.35 18.68 26.40
CA ASN A 14 1.27 18.74 25.41
C ASN A 14 0.96 17.33 24.85
N PRO A 15 0.10 16.54 25.54
CA PRO A 15 -0.24 15.17 25.14
C PRO A 15 -0.81 15.05 23.71
N ALA A 16 -1.51 16.09 23.25
CA ALA A 16 -2.08 16.15 21.90
C ALA A 16 -1.02 16.10 20.79
N LEU A 17 0.23 16.53 21.05
CA LEU A 17 1.32 16.42 20.07
C LEU A 17 1.74 14.97 19.86
N THR A 18 1.85 14.20 20.94
CA THR A 18 2.17 12.76 20.92
C THR A 18 1.10 11.96 20.19
N GLU A 19 -0.18 12.27 20.46
CA GLU A 19 -1.30 11.63 19.75
C GLU A 19 -1.29 11.98 18.26
N ARG A 20 -1.03 13.24 17.90
CA ARG A 20 -0.96 13.68 16.50
C ARG A 20 0.18 13.01 15.75
N GLU A 21 1.35 12.86 16.36
CA GLU A 21 2.49 12.14 15.78
C GLU A 21 2.15 10.66 15.56
N THR A 22 1.55 10.01 16.57
CA THR A 22 1.11 8.62 16.50
C THR A 22 0.08 8.39 15.40
N VAL A 23 -0.92 9.28 15.29
CA VAL A 23 -1.94 9.24 14.22
C VAL A 23 -1.29 9.44 12.86
N THR A 24 -0.34 10.37 12.74
CA THR A 24 0.36 10.64 11.47
C THR A 24 1.15 9.42 11.01
N ILE A 25 1.87 8.74 11.91
CA ILE A 25 2.61 7.50 11.60
C ILE A 25 1.64 6.41 11.14
N ARG A 26 0.53 6.18 11.86
CA ARG A 26 -0.48 5.18 11.52
C ARG A 26 -1.14 5.44 10.16
N VAL A 27 -1.54 6.70 9.90
CA VAL A 27 -2.16 7.09 8.63
C VAL A 27 -1.18 6.93 7.45
N SER A 28 0.09 7.26 7.65
CA SER A 28 1.12 7.10 6.62
C SER A 28 1.36 5.62 6.30
N GLY A 29 1.41 4.77 7.33
CA GLY A 29 1.47 3.31 7.15
C GLY A 29 0.27 2.76 6.37
N LEU A 30 -0.95 3.18 6.73
CA LEU A 30 -2.16 2.76 6.03
C LEU A 30 -2.17 3.19 4.56
N LYS A 31 -1.76 4.43 4.27
CA LYS A 31 -1.63 4.93 2.89
C LYS A 31 -0.63 4.10 2.08
N ALA A 32 0.50 3.71 2.67
CA ALA A 32 1.49 2.87 2.02
C ALA A 32 0.92 1.47 1.69
N MET A 33 0.17 0.87 2.62
CA MET A 33 -0.50 -0.42 2.39
C MET A 33 -1.53 -0.34 1.27
N ILE A 34 -2.36 0.70 1.25
CA ILE A 34 -3.36 0.93 0.18
C ILE A 34 -2.65 1.08 -1.18
N LYS A 35 -1.57 1.88 -1.24
CA LYS A 35 -0.79 2.06 -2.47
C LYS A 35 -0.21 0.73 -2.97
N GLN A 36 0.32 -0.10 -2.06
CA GLN A 36 0.85 -1.41 -2.41
C GLN A 36 -0.25 -2.36 -2.91
N ALA A 37 -1.40 -2.39 -2.25
CA ALA A 37 -2.54 -3.21 -2.68
C ALA A 37 -3.06 -2.77 -4.06
N HIS A 38 -3.15 -1.47 -4.29
CA HIS A 38 -3.55 -0.91 -5.59
C HIS A 38 -2.54 -1.25 -6.69
N GLY A 39 -1.23 -1.15 -6.41
CA GLY A 39 -0.17 -1.54 -7.34
C GLY A 39 -0.23 -3.02 -7.73
N LYS A 40 -0.36 -3.91 -6.73
CA LYS A 40 -0.51 -5.35 -6.97
C LYS A 40 -1.79 -5.68 -7.76
N GLY A 41 -2.89 -5.01 -7.45
CA GLY A 41 -4.14 -5.17 -8.20
C GLY A 41 -3.99 -4.77 -9.67
N TYR A 42 -3.30 -3.66 -9.94
CA TYR A 42 -3.03 -3.21 -11.30
C TYR A 42 -2.13 -4.19 -12.07
N GLU A 43 -1.06 -4.68 -11.45
CA GLU A 43 -0.18 -5.70 -12.04
C GLU A 43 -0.94 -6.98 -12.36
N HIS A 44 -1.77 -7.45 -11.44
CA HIS A 44 -2.61 -8.64 -11.65
C HIS A 44 -3.57 -8.46 -12.83
N CYS A 45 -4.30 -7.33 -12.89
CA CYS A 45 -5.16 -7.02 -14.03
C CYS A 45 -4.40 -6.97 -15.36
N ARG A 46 -3.18 -6.42 -15.35
CA ARG A 46 -2.29 -6.38 -16.52
C ARG A 46 -1.91 -7.79 -16.97
N GLU A 47 -1.47 -8.65 -16.05
CA GLU A 47 -1.10 -10.04 -16.35
C GLU A 47 -2.28 -10.85 -16.91
N VAL A 48 -3.46 -10.71 -16.31
CA VAL A 48 -4.69 -11.34 -16.80
C VAL A 48 -5.00 -10.89 -18.24
N THR A 49 -4.91 -9.58 -18.49
CA THR A 49 -5.19 -9.00 -19.82
C THR A 49 -4.19 -9.50 -20.87
N GLU A 50 -2.89 -9.54 -20.54
CA GLU A 50 -1.86 -10.08 -21.43
C GLU A 50 -2.10 -11.55 -21.76
N ARG A 51 -2.51 -12.34 -20.77
CA ARG A 51 -2.78 -13.77 -20.96
C ARG A 51 -3.99 -14.02 -21.84
N ILE A 52 -5.08 -13.27 -21.63
CA ILE A 52 -6.25 -13.29 -22.52
C ILE A 52 -5.83 -12.96 -23.95
N ARG A 53 -5.02 -11.91 -24.16
CA ARG A 53 -4.55 -11.53 -25.49
C ARG A 53 -3.75 -12.65 -26.15
N LYS A 54 -2.83 -13.29 -25.42
CA LYS A 54 -2.04 -14.42 -25.93
C LYS A 54 -2.92 -15.61 -26.30
N ASN A 55 -3.88 -15.96 -25.45
CA ASN A 55 -4.80 -17.07 -25.69
C ASN A 55 -5.66 -16.82 -26.94
N LEU A 56 -6.17 -15.59 -27.11
CA LEU A 56 -6.90 -15.19 -28.32
C LEU A 56 -6.03 -15.22 -29.57
N ALA A 57 -4.80 -14.70 -29.50
CA ALA A 57 -3.86 -14.73 -30.62
C ALA A 57 -3.48 -16.15 -31.04
N ALA A 58 -3.48 -17.10 -30.10
CA ALA A 58 -3.27 -18.52 -30.35
C ALA A 58 -4.54 -19.25 -30.88
N GLY A 59 -5.67 -18.55 -31.02
CA GLY A 59 -6.95 -19.15 -31.44
C GLY A 59 -7.60 -20.06 -30.40
N GLY A 60 -7.11 -20.04 -29.14
CA GLY A 60 -7.60 -20.86 -28.04
C GLY A 60 -8.65 -20.14 -27.19
N ASN A 61 -9.11 -20.82 -26.13
CA ASN A 61 -10.04 -20.23 -25.17
C ASN A 61 -9.35 -19.06 -24.43
N PRO A 62 -9.87 -17.81 -24.50
CA PRO A 62 -9.28 -16.64 -23.84
C PRO A 62 -9.08 -16.82 -22.33
N LEU A 63 -9.92 -17.63 -21.68
CA LEU A 63 -9.91 -17.79 -20.23
C LEU A 63 -9.02 -18.93 -19.73
N ASP A 64 -8.31 -19.61 -20.63
CA ASP A 64 -7.57 -20.82 -20.26
C ASP A 64 -6.43 -20.54 -19.26
N GLY A 65 -6.44 -21.29 -18.16
CA GLY A 65 -5.48 -21.21 -17.07
C GLY A 65 -5.50 -19.91 -16.22
N LEU A 66 -6.55 -19.08 -16.32
CA LEU A 66 -6.71 -17.87 -15.51
C LEU A 66 -7.26 -18.13 -14.10
N PHE A 67 -8.12 -19.13 -13.94
CA PHE A 67 -8.75 -19.48 -12.67
C PHE A 67 -8.34 -20.92 -12.32
N LYS A 68 -7.38 -21.08 -11.41
CA LYS A 68 -6.96 -22.36 -10.83
C LYS A 68 -7.09 -22.29 -9.32
#